data_AF-T1CDA7-F1
#
_entry.id   AF-T1CDA7-F1
#
_cell.length_a   1.000
_cell.length_b   1.000
_cell.length_c   1.000
_cell.angle_alpha   90.00
_cell.angle_beta   90.00
_cell.angle_gamma   90.00
#
_symmetry.space_group_name_H-M   'P 1'
#
loop_
_entity.id
_entity.type
_entity.pdbx_description
1 polymer ?
#
loop_
_entity_poly.entity_id
_entity_poly.type
_entity_poly.pdbx_seq_one_letter_code
_entity_poly.pdbx_strand_id
1 'polypeptide(L)' 'MAEITLLSVAQANPGFEFIYQGGGPVCRSCPYRNACLTLDAGRRYRVTRVRPIQHPCALQETSAAVVEVER' A
#
# COMPACT_ATOMS: atom_id res chain seq x y z
N MET A 1 2.18 -16.84 0.73
CA MET A 1 2.68 -16.00 1.84
C MET A 1 2.06 -14.62 1.62
N ALA A 2 1.41 -14.04 2.62
CA ALA A 2 0.75 -12.74 2.45
C ALA A 2 1.80 -11.63 2.49
N GLU A 3 1.79 -10.74 1.51
CA GLU A 3 2.69 -9.58 1.46
C GLU A 3 2.04 -8.40 2.18
N ILE A 4 2.84 -7.57 2.85
CA ILE A 4 2.34 -6.38 3.55
C ILE A 4 2.70 -5.14 2.73
N THR A 5 1.74 -4.27 2.49
CA THR A 5 1.96 -2.98 1.82
C THR A 5 1.08 -1.89 2.42
N LEU A 6 1.15 -0.66 1.89
CA LEU A 6 0.28 0.44 2.27
C LEU A 6 -0.55 0.89 1.07
N LEU A 7 -1.85 1.08 1.29
CA LEU A 7 -2.78 1.66 0.32
C LEU A 7 -3.48 2.88 0.92
N SER A 8 -4.03 3.75 0.07
CA SER A 8 -4.91 4.82 0.55
C SER A 8 -6.08 4.22 1.33
N VAL A 9 -6.54 4.88 2.40
CA VAL A 9 -7.68 4.39 3.20
C VAL A 9 -8.91 4.08 2.33
N ALA A 10 -9.15 4.86 1.27
CA ALA A 10 -10.25 4.62 0.34
C ALA A 10 -10.14 3.31 -0.46
N GLN A 11 -8.92 2.80 -0.67
CA GLN A 11 -8.63 1.57 -1.42
C GLN A 11 -8.36 0.37 -0.50
N ALA A 12 -8.13 0.60 0.79
CA ALA A 12 -7.83 -0.43 1.78
C ALA A 12 -9.10 -1.18 2.20
N ASN A 13 -9.65 -1.99 1.29
CA ASN A 13 -10.84 -2.81 1.53
C ASN A 13 -10.57 -4.27 1.11
N PRO A 14 -10.89 -5.30 1.92
CA PRO A 14 -10.76 -6.68 1.49
C PRO A 14 -11.51 -6.96 0.18
N GLY A 15 -10.85 -7.67 -0.74
CA GLY A 15 -11.36 -7.93 -2.08
C GLY A 15 -11.02 -6.86 -3.12
N PHE A 16 -10.48 -5.70 -2.72
CA PHE A 16 -9.99 -4.70 -3.66
C PHE A 16 -8.76 -5.23 -4.42
N GLU A 17 -8.78 -5.11 -5.74
CA GLU A 17 -7.69 -5.52 -6.61
C GLU A 17 -7.08 -4.31 -7.31
N PHE A 18 -5.75 -4.31 -7.41
CA PHE A 18 -5.01 -3.20 -8.01
C PHE A 18 -3.74 -3.70 -8.69
N ILE A 19 -3.23 -2.91 -9.62
CA ILE A 19 -1.90 -3.11 -10.19
C ILE A 19 -0.94 -2.19 -9.45
N TYR A 20 0.06 -2.76 -8.80
CA TYR A 20 1.05 -1.97 -8.06
C TYR A 20 1.99 -1.24 -9.04
N GLN A 21 2.14 0.08 -8.87
CA GLN A 21 2.95 0.92 -9.77
C GLN A 21 4.29 1.36 -9.16
N GLY A 22 4.56 1.02 -7.90
CA GLY A 22 5.73 1.53 -7.18
C GLY A 22 5.50 2.91 -6.55
N GLY A 23 6.59 3.53 -6.08
CA GLY A 23 6.58 4.83 -5.40
C GLY A 23 6.80 6.01 -6.33
N GLY A 24 6.25 7.17 -5.96
CA GLY A 24 6.52 8.45 -6.63
C GLY A 24 7.78 9.17 -6.10
N PRO A 25 8.16 10.33 -6.69
CA PRO A 25 9.35 11.09 -6.27
C PRO A 25 9.39 11.44 -4.77
N VAL A 26 8.24 11.83 -4.21
CA VAL A 26 8.07 12.14 -2.78
C VAL A 26 8.34 10.96 -1.85
N CYS A 27 8.24 9.72 -2.34
CA CYS A 27 8.48 8.53 -1.54
C CYS A 27 9.97 8.33 -1.20
N ARG A 28 10.90 8.98 -1.92
CA ARG A 28 12.35 8.83 -1.69
C ARG A 28 12.78 9.23 -0.27
N SER A 29 12.16 10.29 0.27
CA SER A 29 12.40 10.79 1.64
C SER A 29 11.36 10.32 2.66
N CYS A 30 10.42 9.45 2.27
CA CYS A 30 9.34 9.01 3.17
C CYS A 30 9.87 8.03 4.23
N PRO A 31 9.58 8.24 5.53
CA PRO A 31 10.00 7.34 6.61
C PRO A 31 9.34 5.96 6.53
N TYR A 32 8.16 5.87 5.89
CA TYR A 32 7.39 4.63 5.76
C TYR A 32 7.65 3.90 4.42
N ARG A 33 8.62 4.37 3.60
CA ARG A 33 8.83 3.81 2.25
C ARG A 33 9.10 2.30 2.27
N ASN A 34 9.83 1.80 3.26
CA ASN A 34 10.22 0.39 3.31
C ASN A 34 9.01 -0.53 3.59
N ALA A 35 7.97 -0.01 4.25
CA ALA A 35 6.72 -0.73 4.46
C ALA A 35 5.75 -0.56 3.27
N CYS A 36 5.84 0.55 2.54
CA CYS A 36 4.96 0.88 1.41
C CYS A 36 5.44 0.27 0.09
N LEU A 37 6.77 0.23 -0.13
CA LEU A 37 7.41 -0.17 -1.38
C LEU A 37 7.93 -1.61 -1.31
N THR A 38 7.04 -2.53 -0.95
CA THR A 38 7.34 -3.94 -0.71
C THR A 38 7.00 -4.86 -1.88
N LEU A 39 6.20 -4.38 -2.83
CA LEU A 39 5.63 -5.19 -3.91
C LEU A 39 6.37 -4.99 -5.24
N ASP A 40 6.27 -5.98 -6.12
CA ASP A 40 6.78 -5.87 -7.49
C ASP A 40 5.85 -5.02 -8.37
N ALA A 41 6.40 -4.01 -9.03
CA ALA A 41 5.67 -3.14 -9.95
C ALA A 41 5.14 -3.89 -11.18
N GLY A 42 3.99 -3.47 -11.69
CA GLY A 42 3.32 -4.07 -12.85
C GLY A 42 2.57 -5.37 -12.54
N ARG A 43 2.52 -5.80 -11.28
CA ARG A 43 1.76 -6.99 -10.85
C ARG A 43 0.42 -6.61 -10.23
N ARG A 44 -0.57 -7.50 -10.43
CA ARG A 44 -1.88 -7.42 -9.79
C ARG A 44 -1.78 -8.02 -8.39
N TYR A 45 -2.42 -7.38 -7.43
CA TYR A 45 -2.57 -7.84 -6.06
C TYR A 45 -4.00 -7.64 -5.60
N ARG A 46 -4.43 -8.48 -4.65
CA ARG A 46 -5.72 -8.41 -3.99
C ARG A 46 -5.53 -8.19 -2.50
N VAL A 47 -6.27 -7.25 -1.93
CA VAL A 47 -6.31 -7.03 -0.48
C VAL A 47 -7.04 -8.19 0.20
N THR A 48 -6.36 -8.87 1.13
CA THR A 48 -6.93 -9.97 1.92
C THR A 48 -7.36 -9.49 3.30
N ARG A 49 -6.63 -8.53 3.88
CA ARG A 49 -6.90 -8.01 5.23
C ARG A 49 -6.39 -6.58 5.39
N VAL A 50 -7.11 -5.79 6.18
CA VAL A 50 -6.74 -4.42 6.55
C VAL A 50 -6.34 -4.42 8.02
N ARG A 51 -5.17 -3.85 8.34
CA ARG A 51 -4.71 -3.71 9.72
C ARG A 51 -5.20 -2.38 10.30
N PRO A 52 -5.45 -2.29 11.61
CA PRO A 52 -5.86 -1.05 12.29
C PRO A 52 -4.66 -0.10 12.52
N ILE A 53 -3.80 0.06 11.50
CA ILE A 53 -2.61 0.89 11.54
C ILE A 53 -2.63 1.77 10.29
N GLN A 54 -2.48 3.08 10.49
CA GLN A 54 -2.45 4.07 9.42
C GLN A 54 -1.25 4.99 9.61
N HIS A 55 -0.69 5.44 8.49
CA HIS A 55 0.41 6.38 8.45
C HIS A 55 0.08 7.57 7.53
N PRO A 56 0.54 8.79 7.85
CA PRO A 56 0.38 9.91 6.95
C PRO A 56 1.20 9.67 5.67
N CYS A 57 0.67 10.12 4.54
CA CYS A 57 1.37 10.01 3.26
C CYS A 57 1.26 11.30 2.48
N ALA A 58 2.41 11.81 2.03
CA ALA A 58 2.49 13.06 1.27
C ALA A 58 2.14 12.88 -0.23
N LEU A 59 1.97 11.64 -0.71
CA LEU A 59 1.57 11.38 -2.09
C LEU A 59 0.05 11.42 -2.29
N GLN A 60 -0.71 11.18 -1.22
CA GLN A 60 -2.18 11.14 -1.27
C GLN A 60 -2.76 12.23 -0.37
N GLU A 61 -4.01 12.63 -0.63
CA GLU A 61 -4.74 13.55 0.23
C GLU A 61 -5.28 12.88 1.52
N THR A 62 -5.00 11.58 1.70
CA THR A 62 -5.47 10.77 2.82
C THR A 62 -4.34 9.95 3.44
N SER A 63 -4.56 9.43 4.64
CA SER A 63 -3.65 8.49 5.27
C SER A 63 -3.56 7.19 4.47
N ALA A 64 -2.43 6.50 4.59
CA ALA A 64 -2.23 5.17 4.04
C ALA A 64 -2.45 4.12 5.13
N ALA A 65 -3.31 3.14 4.87
CA ALA A 65 -3.57 2.01 5.75
C ALA A 65 -2.66 0.83 5.42
N VAL A 66 -2.20 0.12 6.45
CA VAL A 66 -1.42 -1.10 6.30
C VAL A 66 -2.35 -2.25 5.90
N VAL A 67 -2.06 -2.91 4.79
CA VAL A 67 -2.86 -4.02 4.25
C VAL A 67 -1.98 -5.25 4.02
N GLU A 68 -2.60 -6.41 4.16
CA GLU A 68 -2.07 -7.67 3.67
C GLU A 68 -2.69 -7.96 2.30
N VAL A 69 -1.85 -8.42 1.37
CA VAL A 69 -2.24 -8.72 0.00
C VAL A 69 -1.77 -10.11 -0.42
N GLU A 70 -2.45 -10.63 -1.42
CA GLU A 70 -2.06 -11.81 -2.17
C GLU A 70 -1.95 -11.47 -3.66
N ARG A 71 -1.17 -12.27 -4.39
CA ARG A 71 -0.98 -12.14 -5.83
C ARG A 71 -1.98 -12.98 -6.60
#